data_AF-A0A7W8D1I3-F1
#
_entry.id   AF-A0A7W8D1I3-F1
#
_cell.length_a   1.000
_cell.length_b   1.000
_cell.length_c   1.000
_cell.angle_alpha   90.00
_cell.angle_beta   90.00
_cell.angle_gamma   90.00
#
_symmetry.space_group_name_H-M   'P 1'
#
loop_
_entity.id
_entity.type
_entity.pdbx_description
1 polymer ?
#
loop_
_entity_poly.entity_id
_entity_poly.type
_entity_poly.pdbx_seq_one_letter_code
_entity_poly.pdbx_strand_id
1 'polypeptide(L)'
;MTYLRKLQLLSKPYMHMSDLRQVLGVAYPKFKPLWDQMIKDLENQTGKKLGAWQWGIPTNLICDYFNIDIDRYQELAKKEKADA
;
A
#
# COMPACT_ATOMS: atom_id res chain seq x y z
N MET A 1 -9.19 -0.43 -11.82
CA MET A 1 -7.71 -0.49 -11.87
C MET A 1 -7.33 -1.86 -12.39
N THR A 2 -6.44 -1.93 -13.38
CA THR A 2 -6.00 -3.21 -13.98
C THR A 2 -5.18 -4.02 -12.96
N TYR A 3 -5.18 -5.34 -13.09
CA TYR A 3 -4.35 -6.21 -12.26
C TYR A 3 -2.87 -5.97 -12.52
N LEU A 4 -2.51 -5.63 -13.77
CA LEU A 4 -1.17 -5.17 -14.13
C LEU A 4 -0.71 -3.96 -13.32
N ARG A 5 -1.57 -2.93 -13.18
CA ARG A 5 -1.23 -1.74 -12.41
C ARG A 5 -1.09 -2.06 -10.92
N LYS A 6 -1.95 -2.92 -10.39
CA LYS A 6 -1.89 -3.36 -8.99
C LYS A 6 -0.60 -4.13 -8.70
N LEU A 7 -0.20 -5.02 -9.61
CA LEU A 7 1.05 -5.78 -9.50
C LEU A 7 2.29 -4.88 -9.53
N GLN A 8 2.31 -3.84 -10.39
CA GLN A 8 3.39 -2.84 -10.40
C GLN A 8 3.52 -2.07 -9.08
N LEU A 9 2.41 -1.86 -8.36
CA LEU A 9 2.44 -1.23 -7.04
C LEU A 9 2.93 -2.22 -5.97
N LEU A 10 2.50 -3.48 -6.04
CA LEU A 10 2.92 -4.56 -5.16
C LEU A 10 4.41 -4.96 -5.34
N SER A 11 5.03 -4.63 -6.47
CA SER A 11 6.47 -4.87 -6.69
C SER A 11 7.38 -3.79 -6.10
N LYS A 12 6.84 -2.68 -5.60
CA LYS A 12 7.65 -1.64 -4.94
C LYS A 12 8.15 -2.16 -3.59
N PRO A 13 9.38 -1.81 -3.15
CA PRO A 13 9.86 -2.18 -1.82
C PRO A 13 9.10 -1.44 -0.70
N TYR A 14 8.65 -0.21 -0.98
CA TYR A 14 7.88 0.63 -0.07
C TYR A 14 6.66 1.20 -0.79
N MET A 15 5.51 1.21 -0.12
CA MET A 15 4.28 1.86 -0.58
C MET A 15 4.06 3.18 0.12
N HIS A 16 3.90 4.25 -0.66
CA HIS A 16 3.41 5.51 -0.13
C HIS A 16 1.89 5.50 -0.03
N MET A 17 1.31 6.49 0.66
CA MET A 17 -0.15 6.58 0.84
C MET A 17 -0.94 6.62 -0.48
N SER A 18 -0.38 7.21 -1.53
CA SER A 18 -0.97 7.20 -2.88
C SER A 18 -1.01 5.81 -3.51
N ASP A 19 -0.02 4.97 -3.22
CA ASP A 19 0.03 3.56 -3.66
C ASP A 19 -0.97 2.73 -2.85
N LEU A 20 -1.00 2.91 -1.52
CA LEU A 20 -1.93 2.21 -0.63
C LEU A 20 -3.38 2.51 -0.97
N ARG A 21 -3.72 3.76 -1.32
CA ARG A 21 -5.07 4.13 -1.77
C ARG A 21 -5.50 3.31 -2.98
N GLN A 22 -4.58 3.09 -3.91
CA GLN A 22 -4.83 2.30 -5.12
C GLN A 22 -4.93 0.80 -4.80
N VAL A 23 -4.03 0.26 -3.98
CA VAL A 23 -3.95 -1.17 -3.66
C VAL A 23 -5.10 -1.63 -2.76
N LEU A 24 -5.40 -0.87 -1.70
CA LEU A 24 -6.38 -1.22 -0.68
C LEU A 24 -7.81 -0.85 -1.06
N GLY A 25 -8.00 0.13 -1.97
CA GLY A 25 -9.33 0.54 -2.42
C GLY A 25 -10.27 0.85 -1.25
N VAL A 26 -11.32 0.03 -1.09
CA VAL A 26 -12.33 0.18 -0.02
C VAL A 26 -11.78 -0.01 1.40
N ALA A 27 -10.64 -0.66 1.56
CA ALA A 27 -9.99 -0.81 2.87
C ALA A 27 -9.13 0.40 3.26
N TYR A 28 -8.76 1.26 2.29
CA TYR A 28 -7.93 2.44 2.54
C TYR A 28 -8.51 3.43 3.58
N PRO A 29 -9.83 3.76 3.56
CA PRO A 29 -10.41 4.67 4.55
C PRO A 29 -10.34 4.14 5.99
N LYS A 30 -10.27 2.82 6.19
CA LYS A 30 -10.09 2.21 7.52
C LYS A 30 -8.61 2.25 7.96
N PHE A 31 -7.70 2.15 7.01
CA PHE A 31 -6.26 2.17 7.27
C PHE A 31 -5.73 3.59 7.56
N LYS A 32 -6.17 4.59 6.78
CA LYS A 32 -5.63 5.95 6.85
C LYS A 32 -5.64 6.57 8.27
N PRO A 33 -6.71 6.47 9.07
CA PRO A 33 -6.70 7.02 10.43
C PRO A 33 -5.65 6.39 11.35
N LEU A 34 -5.40 5.09 11.22
CA LEU A 34 -4.37 4.39 11.99
C LEU A 34 -2.98 4.88 11.63
N TRP A 35 -2.73 5.09 10.34
CA TRP A 35 -1.47 5.66 9.86
C TRP A 35 -1.26 7.10 10.33
N ASP A 36 -2.27 7.95 10.18
CA ASP A 36 -2.21 9.34 10.61
C ASP A 36 -1.92 9.44 12.13
N GLN A 37 -2.54 8.56 12.92
CA GLN A 37 -2.30 8.48 14.36
C GLN A 37 -0.86 8.05 14.68
N MET A 38 -0.35 7.01 14.01
CA MET A 38 1.02 6.54 14.18
C MET A 38 2.06 7.63 13.87
N ILE A 39 1.87 8.38 12.78
CA ILE A 39 2.75 9.50 12.44
C ILE A 39 2.71 10.57 13.53
N LYS A 40 1.51 10.95 13.99
CA LYS A 40 1.35 11.94 15.06
C LYS A 40 2.06 11.51 16.35
N ASP A 41 1.96 10.24 16.71
CA ASP A 41 2.64 9.71 17.90
C ASP A 41 4.17 9.75 17.75
N LEU A 42 4.70 9.45 16.57
CA LEU A 42 6.14 9.60 16.27
C LEU A 42 6.60 11.07 16.28
N GLU A 43 5.79 11.99 15.75
CA GLU A 43 6.08 13.43 15.80
C GLU A 43 6.15 13.92 17.26
N ASN A 44 5.22 13.46 18.11
CA ASN A 44 5.19 13.79 19.53
C ASN A 44 6.41 13.24 20.28
N GLN A 45 6.85 12.02 19.96
CA GLN A 45 8.01 11.39 20.58
C GLN A 45 9.33 12.04 20.14
N THR A 46 9.44 12.40 18.86
CA THR A 46 10.68 12.92 18.29
C THR A 46 10.80 14.44 18.37
N GLY A 47 9.70 15.15 18.65
CA GLY A 47 9.61 16.61 18.59
C GLY A 47 9.77 17.18 17.18
N LYS A 48 9.80 16.34 16.14
CA LYS A 48 10.03 16.72 14.75
C LYS A 48 8.75 16.49 13.95
N LYS A 49 8.47 17.38 13.00
CA LYS A 49 7.42 17.13 12.00
C LYS A 49 7.91 16.10 10.99
N LEU A 50 7.23 14.96 10.95
CA LEU A 50 7.47 13.83 10.09
C LEU A 50 6.38 13.88 9.01
N GLY A 51 6.59 14.64 7.94
CA GLY A 51 5.59 14.83 6.90
C GLY A 51 5.06 13.48 6.39
N ALA A 52 3.80 13.15 6.70
CA ALA A 52 3.21 11.81 6.52
C ALA A 52 3.30 11.22 5.10
N TRP A 53 3.55 12.07 4.10
CA TRP A 53 3.67 11.73 2.69
C TRP A 53 5.08 11.26 2.28
N GLN A 54 6.10 11.56 3.08
CA GLN A 54 7.50 11.19 2.81
C GLN A 54 7.80 9.74 3.21
N TRP A 55 6.97 9.16 4.07
CA TRP A 55 7.20 7.83 4.63
C TRP A 55 6.46 6.78 3.79
N GLY A 56 7.21 5.78 3.36
CA GLY A 56 6.68 4.59 2.72
C GLY A 56 6.64 3.42 3.70
N ILE A 57 5.63 2.58 3.58
CA ILE A 57 5.48 1.36 4.39
C ILE A 57 6.09 0.20 3.61
N PRO A 58 6.91 -0.66 4.24
CA PRO A 58 7.39 -1.87 3.59
C PRO A 58 6.23 -2.66 2.99
N THR A 59 6.31 -2.97 1.70
CA THR A 59 5.20 -3.60 0.96
C THR A 59 4.86 -4.97 1.51
N ASN A 60 5.85 -5.74 1.97
CA ASN A 60 5.63 -7.03 2.62
C ASN A 60 4.72 -6.91 3.85
N LEU A 61 4.95 -5.91 4.72
CA LEU A 61 4.12 -5.68 5.92
C LEU A 61 2.65 -5.43 5.54
N ILE A 62 2.43 -4.66 4.47
CA ILE A 62 1.08 -4.39 3.96
C ILE A 62 0.44 -5.67 3.43
N CYS A 63 1.19 -6.45 2.66
CA CYS A 63 0.69 -7.70 2.12
C CYS A 63 0.31 -8.68 3.23
N ASP A 64 1.15 -8.82 4.25
CA ASP A 64 0.91 -9.70 5.39
C ASP A 64 -0.32 -9.23 6.19
N TYR A 65 -0.40 -7.93 6.51
CA TYR A 65 -1.50 -7.38 7.32
C TYR A 65 -2.87 -7.48 6.63
N PHE A 66 -2.91 -7.24 5.31
CA PHE A 66 -4.14 -7.29 4.52
C PHE A 66 -4.38 -8.64 3.84
N ASN A 67 -3.53 -9.64 4.11
CA ASN A 67 -3.56 -10.97 3.49
C ASN A 67 -3.63 -10.88 1.94
N ILE A 68 -2.76 -10.04 1.36
CA ILE A 68 -2.65 -9.85 -0.09
C ILE A 68 -1.74 -10.92 -0.67
N ASP A 69 -2.35 -11.87 -1.36
CA ASP A 69 -1.65 -12.89 -2.13
C ASP A 69 -1.10 -12.32 -3.46
N ILE A 70 0.20 -12.03 -3.49
CA ILE A 70 0.87 -11.45 -4.66
C ILE A 70 0.84 -12.41 -5.86
N ASP A 71 0.99 -13.72 -5.63
CA ASP A 71 1.03 -14.72 -6.70
C ASP A 71 -0.31 -14.78 -7.43
N ARG A 72 -1.42 -14.72 -6.69
CA ARG A 72 -2.75 -14.58 -7.27
C ARG A 72 -2.89 -13.34 -8.15
N TYR A 73 -2.31 -12.20 -7.74
CA TYR A 73 -2.33 -10.99 -8.58
C TYR A 73 -1.46 -11.14 -9.83
N GLN A 74 -0.36 -11.89 -9.77
CA GLN A 74 0.45 -12.21 -10.96
C GLN A 74 -0.33 -13.05 -11.97
N GLU A 75 -1.05 -14.08 -11.52
CA GLU A 75 -1.87 -14.92 -12.41
C GLU A 75 -2.99 -14.12 -13.08
N LEU A 76 -3.69 -13.27 -12.32
CA LEU A 76 -4.75 -12.41 -12.84
C LEU A 76 -4.21 -11.39 -13.86
N ALA A 77 -3.03 -10.82 -13.61
CA ALA A 77 -2.37 -9.91 -14.53
C ALA A 77 -1.92 -10.59 -15.84
N LYS A 78 -1.52 -11.88 -15.78
CA LYS A 78 -1.20 -12.67 -16.98
C LYS A 78 -2.44 -12.94 -17.82
N LYS A 79 -3.57 -13.29 -17.20
CA LYS A 79 -4.85 -13.50 -17.89
C LYS A 79 -5.34 -12.22 -18.58
N GLU A 80 -5.31 -11.09 -17.88
CA GLU A 80 -5.68 -9.79 -18.43
C GLU A 80 -4.83 -9.38 -19.66
N LYS A 81 -3.56 -9.80 -19.73
CA LYS A 81 -2.72 -9.61 -20.93
C LYS A 81 -3.06 -10.54 -22.08
N ALA A 82 -3.59 -11.73 -21.80
CA ALA A 82 -3.94 -12.72 -22.83
C ALA A 82 -5.29 -12.41 -23.49
N ASP A 83 -6.18 -11.71 -22.77
CA ASP A 83 -7.51 -11.33 -23.22
C ASP A 83 -7.57 -9.92 -23.87
N ALA A 84 -6.45 -9.20 -23.94
CA ALA A 84 -6.31 -7.84 -24.47
C ALA A 84 -5.64 -7.81 -25.85
#